data_AF-A0A507EJH7-F1
#
_entry.id   AF-A0A507EJH7-F1
#
_cell.length_a   1.000
_cell.length_b   1.000
_cell.length_c   1.000
_cell.angle_alpha   90.00
_cell.angle_beta   90.00
_cell.angle_gamma   90.00
#
_symmetry.space_group_name_H-M   'P 1'
#
loop_
_entity.id
_entity.type
_entity.pdbx_description
1 polymer ?
#
loop_
_entity_poly.entity_id
_entity_poly.type
_entity_poly.pdbx_seq_one_letter_code
_entity_poly.pdbx_strand_id
1 'polypeptide(L)'
;MNHYLEMSHEEGGSAEPDWLTIIAVQYFQTVPLRCFVWPQNLPYKLDVPIQDAILRTTVQSELGKRYSPEASYSLRFLKAILEKVDATGEEHSEVLLEAYLVLLSSASGDKLTGDLSRACYKSYPLPTKISSTVYLTLHEEPLKISQGTTGLCTWEAALRFAEYLVYAAPEVIQGRRILELGAGAGLLGLVCLYMGASTVELTDADEGVLERLKENVDINSQAIIDRIARDFEGLQNNPPNISVSKLDWESVEFDDIASRNAEVIVCADVVYDPILIPPLTSVLGSLLRTPCHVHNTGFREGWVALTMRQEQTYQEFLRALARNRIRYERVRLDCVPELFYHEDNVGEVALLHLTVADS
;
A
#
# COMPACT_ATOMS: atom_id res chain seq x y z
N MET A 1 4.29 19.37 -12.32
CA MET A 1 3.20 19.10 -13.28
C MET A 1 3.14 17.59 -13.31
N ASN A 2 2.35 17.01 -12.41
CA ASN A 2 2.51 15.62 -12.04
C ASN A 2 1.61 14.76 -12.94
N HIS A 3 2.22 13.79 -13.63
CA HIS A 3 1.60 12.89 -14.61
C HIS A 3 0.74 11.79 -13.97
N TYR A 4 -0.08 12.10 -12.96
CA TYR A 4 -0.74 11.12 -12.09
C TYR A 4 -1.79 10.20 -12.74
N LEU A 5 -2.06 10.31 -14.04
CA LEU A 5 -3.13 9.52 -14.68
C LEU A 5 -2.83 9.13 -16.14
N GLU A 6 -1.59 9.23 -16.59
CA GLU A 6 -1.22 8.72 -17.91
C GLU A 6 -0.96 7.22 -17.80
N MET A 7 -2.05 6.43 -17.83
CA MET A 7 -1.94 5.00 -18.08
C MET A 7 -1.30 4.81 -19.45
N SER A 8 -0.21 4.05 -19.48
CA SER A 8 0.62 3.76 -20.64
C SER A 8 -0.22 3.45 -21.89
N HIS A 9 -0.03 4.27 -22.94
CA HIS A 9 -0.56 4.04 -24.27
C HIS A 9 0.12 2.83 -24.92
N GLU A 10 -0.48 1.65 -24.78
CA GLU A 10 -0.34 0.60 -25.78
C GLU A 10 -1.60 0.53 -26.64
N GLU A 11 -1.39 0.37 -27.93
CA GLU A 11 -2.37 0.50 -29.01
C GLU A 11 -3.64 -0.34 -28.77
N GLY A 12 -4.67 0.29 -28.20
CA GLY A 12 -5.92 -0.38 -27.88
C GLY A 12 -6.89 0.45 -27.04
N GLY A 13 -7.10 1.73 -27.38
CA GLY A 13 -8.25 2.53 -26.95
C GLY A 13 -8.68 2.41 -25.47
N SER A 14 -7.81 2.71 -24.52
CA SER A 14 -8.24 2.98 -23.14
C SER A 14 -8.71 4.44 -23.03
N ALA A 15 -10.00 4.65 -22.76
CA ALA A 15 -10.53 5.97 -22.47
C ALA A 15 -9.83 6.56 -21.22
N GLU A 16 -9.57 7.87 -21.22
CA GLU A 16 -9.12 8.57 -20.00
C GLU A 16 -10.06 8.22 -18.83
N PRO A 17 -9.52 8.03 -17.61
CA PRO A 17 -10.37 7.77 -16.46
C PRO A 17 -11.36 8.93 -16.28
N ASP A 18 -12.64 8.58 -16.12
CA ASP A 18 -13.70 9.57 -15.89
C ASP A 18 -13.36 10.43 -14.66
N TRP A 19 -13.71 11.71 -14.68
CA TRP A 19 -13.38 12.67 -13.62
C TRP A 19 -13.87 12.21 -12.24
N LEU A 20 -14.96 11.42 -12.20
CA LEU A 20 -15.45 10.79 -10.98
C LEU A 20 -14.46 9.78 -10.39
N THR A 21 -13.82 8.97 -11.23
CA THR A 21 -12.81 8.00 -10.81
C THR A 21 -11.60 8.73 -10.23
N ILE A 22 -11.18 9.82 -10.85
CA ILE A 22 -10.04 10.64 -10.39
C ILE A 22 -10.32 11.22 -9.00
N ILE A 23 -11.54 11.75 -8.77
CA ILE A 23 -11.94 12.27 -7.46
C ILE A 23 -12.03 11.13 -6.44
N ALA A 24 -12.64 10.00 -6.79
CA ALA A 24 -12.81 8.86 -5.89
C ALA A 24 -11.46 8.27 -5.44
N VAL A 25 -10.55 8.04 -6.38
CA VAL A 25 -9.20 7.52 -6.10
C VAL A 25 -8.47 8.42 -5.11
N GLN A 26 -8.49 9.74 -5.31
CA GLN A 26 -7.82 10.67 -4.40
C GLN A 26 -8.53 10.76 -3.03
N TYR A 27 -9.86 10.68 -3.01
CA TYR A 27 -10.62 10.65 -1.77
C TYR A 27 -10.23 9.44 -0.90
N PHE A 28 -10.21 8.24 -1.50
CA PHE A 28 -9.92 7.00 -0.76
C PHE A 28 -8.45 6.85 -0.36
N GLN A 29 -7.52 7.42 -1.13
CA GLN A 29 -6.12 7.50 -0.75
C GLN A 29 -5.84 8.59 0.30
N THR A 30 -6.86 9.35 0.71
CA THR A 30 -6.75 10.44 1.69
C THR A 30 -5.79 11.55 1.27
N VAL A 31 -5.72 11.84 -0.04
CA VAL A 31 -4.88 12.89 -0.60
C VAL A 31 -5.15 14.23 0.10
N PRO A 32 -4.16 14.86 0.74
CA PRO A 32 -4.35 16.14 1.41
C PRO A 32 -4.99 17.15 0.44
N LEU A 33 -6.05 17.85 0.88
CA LEU A 33 -6.82 18.73 -0.02
C LEU A 33 -6.00 19.85 -0.68
N ARG A 34 -4.88 20.24 -0.08
CA ARG A 34 -3.91 21.18 -0.68
C ARG A 34 -3.19 20.60 -1.91
N CYS A 35 -3.07 19.27 -1.98
CA CYS A 35 -2.46 18.50 -3.07
C CYS A 35 -3.52 17.81 -3.95
N PHE A 36 -4.81 17.97 -3.64
CA PHE A 36 -5.90 17.32 -4.36
C PHE A 36 -6.07 17.94 -5.75
N VAL A 37 -5.90 17.12 -6.78
CA VAL A 37 -5.97 17.50 -8.19
C VAL A 37 -7.42 17.35 -8.67
N TRP A 38 -8.10 18.48 -8.80
CA TRP A 38 -9.43 18.50 -9.41
C TRP A 38 -9.32 18.24 -10.92
N PRO A 39 -10.08 17.29 -11.50
CA PRO A 39 -9.94 16.91 -12.90
C PRO A 39 -10.18 18.09 -13.85
N GLN A 40 -9.41 18.18 -14.94
CA GLN A 40 -9.55 19.27 -15.92
C GLN A 40 -10.88 19.19 -16.69
N ASN A 41 -11.38 17.98 -16.89
CA ASN A 41 -12.67 17.68 -17.52
C ASN A 41 -13.84 17.68 -16.52
N LEU A 42 -13.63 18.07 -15.25
CA LEU A 42 -14.72 18.29 -14.30
C LEU A 42 -15.62 19.43 -14.83
N PRO A 43 -16.95 19.25 -14.86
CA PRO A 43 -17.83 20.33 -15.30
C PRO A 43 -17.65 21.60 -14.45
N TYR A 44 -17.61 22.76 -15.12
CA TYR A 44 -17.37 24.04 -14.45
C TYR A 44 -18.41 24.35 -13.37
N LYS A 45 -19.70 24.05 -13.65
CA LYS A 45 -20.80 24.14 -12.69
C LYS A 45 -21.04 22.77 -12.08
N LEU A 46 -21.00 22.70 -10.75
CA LEU A 46 -21.37 21.50 -10.01
C LEU A 46 -22.86 21.55 -9.71
N ASP A 47 -23.70 21.30 -10.71
CA ASP A 47 -25.14 21.17 -10.49
C ASP A 47 -25.47 19.96 -9.60
N VAL A 48 -26.73 19.87 -9.14
CA VAL A 48 -27.17 18.81 -8.20
C VAL A 48 -26.80 17.40 -8.69
N PRO A 49 -27.07 17.01 -9.97
CA PRO A 49 -26.65 15.70 -10.48
C PRO A 49 -25.15 15.41 -10.35
N ILE A 50 -24.29 16.40 -10.58
CA ILE A 50 -22.83 16.27 -10.45
C ILE A 50 -22.41 16.12 -8.99
N GLN A 51 -22.98 16.92 -8.10
CA GLN A 51 -22.74 16.82 -6.66
C GLN A 51 -23.09 15.40 -6.15
N ASP A 52 -24.27 14.91 -6.51
CA ASP A 52 -24.72 13.58 -6.12
C ASP A 52 -23.85 12.47 -6.72
N ALA A 53 -23.35 12.66 -7.94
CA ALA A 53 -22.44 11.71 -8.56
C ALA A 53 -21.12 11.61 -7.78
N ILE A 54 -20.54 12.73 -7.36
CA ILE A 54 -19.34 12.75 -6.50
C ILE A 54 -19.63 12.00 -5.19
N LEU A 55 -20.77 12.26 -4.55
CA LEU A 55 -21.11 11.59 -3.29
C LEU A 55 -21.27 10.08 -3.47
N ARG A 56 -21.97 9.64 -4.53
CA ARG A 56 -22.19 8.23 -4.84
C ARG A 56 -20.89 7.47 -5.11
N THR A 57 -19.85 8.12 -5.66
CA THR A 57 -18.55 7.49 -5.91
C THR A 57 -17.55 7.64 -4.76
N THR A 58 -17.86 8.46 -3.75
CA THR A 58 -16.99 8.72 -2.60
C THR A 58 -17.64 8.28 -1.28
N VAL A 59 -18.05 9.24 -0.44
CA VAL A 59 -18.59 9.07 0.92
C VAL A 59 -19.78 8.11 0.99
N GLN A 60 -20.61 8.04 -0.05
CA GLN A 60 -21.82 7.21 -0.07
C GLN A 60 -21.70 5.93 -0.90
N SER A 61 -20.52 5.71 -1.52
CA SER A 61 -20.23 4.43 -2.18
C SER A 61 -20.22 3.28 -1.17
N GLU A 62 -20.36 2.05 -1.65
CA GLU A 62 -20.22 0.84 -0.81
C GLU A 62 -18.87 0.83 -0.07
N LEU A 63 -17.80 1.22 -0.75
CA LEU A 63 -16.46 1.33 -0.17
C LEU A 63 -16.41 2.41 0.92
N GLY A 64 -16.93 3.61 0.66
CA GLY A 64 -16.93 4.72 1.61
C GLY A 64 -17.79 4.49 2.85
N LYS A 65 -18.89 3.75 2.72
CA LYS A 65 -19.74 3.35 3.86
C LYS A 65 -19.09 2.29 4.73
N ARG A 66 -18.41 1.32 4.11
CA ARG A 66 -17.81 0.18 4.82
C ARG A 66 -16.42 0.48 5.38
N TYR A 67 -15.62 1.22 4.62
CA TYR A 67 -14.23 1.52 4.89
C TYR A 67 -13.95 3.01 4.68
N SER A 68 -14.55 3.84 5.52
CA SER A 68 -14.44 5.29 5.41
C SER A 68 -13.03 5.78 5.76
N PRO A 69 -12.51 6.77 5.02
CA PRO A 69 -11.47 7.67 5.53
C PRO A 69 -11.83 8.30 6.88
N GLU A 70 -10.82 8.87 7.53
CA GLU A 70 -10.99 9.63 8.78
C GLU A 70 -12.10 10.68 8.65
N ALA A 71 -13.00 10.73 9.63
CA ALA A 71 -14.15 11.64 9.60
C ALA A 71 -13.75 13.11 9.42
N SER A 72 -12.62 13.54 10.01
CA SER A 72 -12.12 14.91 9.86
C SER A 72 -11.67 15.20 8.43
N TYR A 73 -11.09 14.22 7.73
CA TYR A 73 -10.74 14.33 6.32
C TYR A 73 -12.00 14.39 5.44
N SER A 74 -12.96 13.49 5.64
CA SER A 74 -14.21 13.47 4.88
C SER A 74 -15.01 14.76 5.06
N LEU A 75 -15.04 15.32 6.27
CA LEU A 75 -15.68 16.61 6.54
C LEU A 75 -15.02 17.76 5.75
N ARG A 76 -13.69 17.81 5.73
CA ARG A 76 -12.94 18.81 4.92
C ARG A 76 -13.20 18.62 3.43
N PHE A 77 -13.27 17.38 2.95
CA PHE A 77 -13.55 17.06 1.55
C PHE A 77 -14.95 17.56 1.12
N LEU A 78 -15.98 17.24 1.90
CA LEU A 78 -17.35 17.73 1.63
C LEU A 78 -17.42 19.26 1.69
N LYS A 79 -16.71 19.89 2.64
CA LYS A 79 -16.62 21.35 2.69
C LYS A 79 -16.00 21.95 1.43
N ALA A 80 -14.95 21.34 0.89
CA ALA A 80 -14.33 21.80 -0.36
C ALA A 80 -15.28 21.69 -1.56
N ILE A 81 -16.18 20.71 -1.58
CA ILE A 81 -17.23 20.60 -2.61
C ILE A 81 -18.26 21.74 -2.42
N LEU A 82 -18.73 21.98 -1.20
CA LEU A 82 -19.65 23.09 -0.89
C LEU A 82 -19.09 24.44 -1.35
N GLU A 83 -17.82 24.72 -1.04
CA GLU A 83 -17.13 25.95 -1.44
C GLU A 83 -17.04 26.10 -2.97
N LYS A 84 -16.89 24.99 -3.72
CA LYS A 84 -16.91 25.00 -5.19
C LYS A 84 -18.31 25.27 -5.77
N VAL A 85 -19.35 24.70 -5.15
CA VAL A 85 -20.74 24.96 -5.52
C VAL A 85 -21.05 26.44 -5.32
N ASP A 86 -20.70 26.99 -4.14
CA ASP A 86 -20.87 28.41 -3.78
C ASP A 86 -20.18 29.34 -4.78
N ALA A 87 -18.96 29.01 -5.20
CA ALA A 87 -18.18 29.82 -6.14
C ALA A 87 -18.85 29.97 -7.52
N THR A 88 -19.78 29.07 -7.87
CA THR A 88 -20.51 29.09 -9.15
C THR A 88 -21.96 29.57 -9.00
N GLY A 89 -22.43 29.78 -7.77
CA GLY A 89 -23.80 30.18 -7.48
C GLY A 89 -24.85 29.09 -7.74
N GLU A 90 -24.42 27.82 -7.80
CA GLU A 90 -25.32 26.68 -7.95
C GLU A 90 -25.99 26.33 -6.60
N GLU A 91 -27.16 25.70 -6.65
CA GLU A 91 -27.86 25.23 -5.45
C GLU A 91 -27.16 23.99 -4.88
N HIS A 92 -27.07 23.90 -3.56
CA HIS A 92 -26.56 22.70 -2.90
C HIS A 92 -27.57 21.55 -3.00
N SER A 93 -27.09 20.37 -3.36
CA SER A 93 -27.87 19.14 -3.21
C SER A 93 -28.22 18.90 -1.74
N GLU A 94 -29.47 18.51 -1.47
CA GLU A 94 -29.91 18.05 -0.15
C GLU A 94 -29.03 16.90 0.36
N VAL A 95 -28.60 16.00 -0.54
CA VAL A 95 -27.77 14.83 -0.23
C VAL A 95 -26.37 15.26 0.26
N LEU A 96 -25.80 16.31 -0.34
CA LEU A 96 -24.51 16.88 0.06
C LEU A 96 -24.60 17.53 1.45
N LEU A 97 -25.63 18.35 1.67
CA LEU A 97 -25.85 19.01 2.95
C LEU A 97 -26.09 17.99 4.07
N GLU A 98 -26.91 16.97 3.83
CA GLU A 98 -27.17 15.90 4.79
C GLU A 98 -25.87 15.17 5.16
N ALA A 99 -25.09 14.72 4.17
CA ALA A 99 -23.81 14.04 4.41
C ALA A 99 -22.83 14.89 5.23
N TYR A 100 -22.77 16.19 4.94
CA TYR A 100 -21.93 17.14 5.70
C TYR A 100 -22.41 17.31 7.14
N LEU A 101 -23.72 17.52 7.36
CA LEU A 101 -24.31 17.72 8.69
C LEU A 101 -24.18 16.48 9.58
N VAL A 102 -24.33 15.28 9.00
CA VAL A 102 -24.14 14.00 9.72
C VAL A 102 -22.70 13.92 10.25
N LEU A 103 -21.69 14.13 9.39
CA LEU A 103 -20.29 14.09 9.80
C LEU A 103 -19.93 15.19 10.81
N LEU A 104 -20.47 16.40 10.63
CA LEU A 104 -20.25 17.53 11.54
C LEU A 104 -20.82 17.24 12.94
N SER A 105 -21.98 16.58 13.00
CA SER A 105 -22.61 16.17 14.26
C SER A 105 -21.80 15.08 14.96
N SER A 106 -21.33 14.08 14.21
CA SER A 106 -20.47 13.01 14.76
C SER A 106 -19.16 13.56 15.32
N ALA A 107 -18.48 14.45 14.59
CA ALA A 107 -17.23 15.07 15.03
C ALA A 107 -17.38 15.93 16.30
N SER A 108 -18.59 16.46 16.54
CA SER A 108 -18.91 17.25 17.74
C SER A 108 -19.24 16.37 18.95
N GLY A 109 -19.79 15.17 18.72
CA GLY A 109 -20.12 14.18 19.75
C GLY A 109 -18.90 13.45 20.30
N ASP A 110 -17.92 13.09 19.47
CA ASP A 110 -16.72 12.32 19.87
C ASP A 110 -15.83 13.08 20.88
N LYS A 111 -15.90 14.42 20.91
CA LYS A 111 -15.19 15.23 21.91
C LYS A 111 -15.72 15.04 23.35
N LEU A 112 -16.93 14.50 23.51
CA LEU A 112 -17.60 14.32 24.80
C LEU A 112 -17.48 12.89 25.36
N THR A 113 -17.25 11.89 24.51
CA THR A 113 -17.23 10.46 24.89
C THR A 113 -15.83 9.89 25.06
N GLY A 114 -14.77 10.57 24.58
CA GLY A 114 -13.38 10.12 24.75
C GLY A 114 -13.02 8.87 23.94
N ASP A 115 -13.93 8.37 23.10
CA ASP A 115 -13.69 7.23 22.21
C ASP A 115 -13.03 7.75 20.92
N LEU A 116 -11.71 7.90 20.97
CA LEU A 116 -10.90 8.57 19.95
C LEU A 116 -10.53 7.68 18.75
N SER A 117 -11.03 6.44 18.62
CA SER A 117 -10.67 5.57 17.50
C SER A 117 -11.89 5.16 16.67
N ARG A 118 -12.40 6.09 15.85
CA ARG A 118 -13.09 5.64 14.63
C ARG A 118 -12.03 5.06 13.71
N ALA A 119 -12.15 3.78 13.37
CA ALA A 119 -11.27 3.12 12.42
C ALA A 119 -11.07 4.00 11.17
N CYS A 120 -9.81 4.23 10.80
CA CYS A 120 -9.43 5.06 9.67
C CYS A 120 -8.94 4.15 8.54
N TYR A 121 -9.62 4.19 7.40
CA TYR A 121 -9.26 3.36 6.26
C TYR A 121 -8.67 4.21 5.15
N LYS A 122 -7.59 3.71 4.54
CA LYS A 122 -7.10 4.17 3.24
C LYS A 122 -7.30 3.07 2.23
N SER A 123 -7.72 3.43 1.01
CA SER A 123 -7.85 2.47 -0.07
C SER A 123 -7.00 2.87 -1.27
N TYR A 124 -6.14 1.94 -1.67
CA TYR A 124 -5.12 2.10 -2.69
C TYR A 124 -5.61 1.47 -4.00
N PRO A 125 -5.71 2.23 -5.10
CA PRO A 125 -6.17 1.69 -6.38
C PRO A 125 -5.16 0.67 -6.93
N LEU A 126 -5.64 -0.36 -7.59
CA LEU A 126 -4.81 -1.32 -8.31
C LEU A 126 -5.23 -1.42 -9.78
N PRO A 127 -4.28 -1.59 -10.72
CA PRO A 127 -4.59 -1.68 -12.13
C PRO A 127 -5.26 -3.01 -12.43
N THR A 128 -6.34 -2.95 -13.21
CA THR A 128 -7.10 -4.11 -13.65
C THR A 128 -7.31 -4.06 -15.17
N LYS A 129 -7.46 -5.23 -15.79
CA LYS A 129 -7.82 -5.34 -17.21
C LYS A 129 -9.30 -5.01 -17.48
N ILE A 130 -10.11 -4.88 -16.42
CA ILE A 130 -11.54 -4.57 -16.48
C ILE A 130 -11.74 -3.08 -16.18
N SER A 131 -12.80 -2.46 -16.72
CA SER A 131 -13.11 -1.03 -16.52
C SER A 131 -13.39 -0.60 -15.06
N SER A 132 -13.45 -1.50 -14.08
CA SER A 132 -13.78 -1.20 -12.67
C SER A 132 -12.53 -1.18 -11.78
N THR A 133 -12.23 -0.04 -11.14
CA THR A 133 -11.09 0.09 -10.21
C THR A 133 -11.20 -0.91 -9.05
N VAL A 134 -10.13 -1.67 -8.81
CA VAL A 134 -9.98 -2.52 -7.63
C VAL A 134 -9.21 -1.73 -6.57
N TYR A 135 -9.56 -1.88 -5.31
CA TYR A 135 -8.88 -1.23 -4.20
C TYR A 135 -8.31 -2.25 -3.23
N LEU A 136 -7.11 -1.99 -2.70
CA LEU A 136 -6.63 -2.57 -1.44
C LEU A 136 -6.96 -1.61 -0.32
N THR A 137 -7.69 -2.05 0.68
CA THR A 137 -8.14 -1.21 1.79
C THR A 137 -7.43 -1.62 3.06
N LEU A 138 -6.73 -0.67 3.68
CA LEU A 138 -5.98 -0.87 4.92
C LEU A 138 -6.56 -0.01 6.03
N HIS A 139 -6.73 -0.62 7.20
CA HIS A 139 -6.97 0.06 8.46
C HIS A 139 -5.64 0.63 8.98
N GLU A 140 -5.46 1.95 8.85
CA GLU A 140 -4.23 2.65 9.22
C GLU A 140 -4.46 3.65 10.35
N GLU A 141 -3.41 3.92 11.12
CA GLU A 141 -3.41 5.03 12.06
C GLU A 141 -3.19 6.37 11.31
N PRO A 142 -3.89 7.46 11.67
CA PRO A 142 -3.69 8.77 11.05
C PRO A 142 -2.28 9.34 11.25
N LEU A 143 -1.60 8.93 12.32
CA LEU A 143 -0.25 9.38 12.67
C LEU A 143 0.78 8.31 12.33
N LYS A 144 1.91 8.72 11.75
CA LYS A 144 3.00 7.81 11.35
C LYS A 144 3.68 7.09 12.52
N ILE A 145 3.63 7.69 13.70
CA ILE A 145 4.06 7.08 14.95
C ILE A 145 2.83 7.10 15.85
N SER A 146 2.31 5.92 16.16
CA SER A 146 1.14 5.73 17.01
C SER A 146 1.37 4.54 17.91
N GLN A 147 0.87 4.59 19.14
CA GLN A 147 0.95 3.48 20.10
C GLN A 147 2.38 2.95 20.36
N GLY A 148 3.40 3.79 20.18
CA GLY A 148 4.81 3.39 20.37
C GLY A 148 5.42 2.60 19.20
N THR A 149 4.70 2.44 18.09
CA THR A 149 5.15 1.73 16.89
C THR A 149 5.06 2.61 15.63
N THR A 150 5.82 2.24 14.61
CA THR A 150 5.78 2.80 13.25
C THR A 150 5.02 1.91 12.27
N GLY A 151 4.59 0.70 12.68
CA GLY A 151 4.04 -0.33 11.80
C GLY A 151 2.56 -0.17 11.44
N LEU A 152 1.84 0.80 12.01
CA LEU A 152 0.39 0.94 11.83
C LEU A 152 -0.01 1.87 10.67
N CYS A 153 0.93 2.27 9.82
CA CYS A 153 0.66 3.06 8.62
C CYS A 153 1.56 2.62 7.47
N THR A 154 1.13 2.92 6.24
CA THR A 154 1.94 2.65 5.05
C THR A 154 3.01 3.73 4.86
N TRP A 155 4.23 3.29 4.57
CA TRP A 155 5.39 4.17 4.33
C TRP A 155 5.73 4.31 2.84
N GLU A 156 6.39 5.42 2.51
CA GLU A 156 6.74 5.82 1.15
C GLU A 156 7.49 4.75 0.35
N ALA A 157 8.46 4.08 0.97
CA ALA A 157 9.21 3.02 0.30
C ALA A 157 8.32 1.82 -0.07
N ALA A 158 7.25 1.53 0.70
CA ALA A 158 6.30 0.47 0.37
C ALA A 158 5.44 0.84 -0.84
N LEU A 159 5.01 2.11 -0.94
CA LEU A 159 4.27 2.62 -2.09
C LEU A 159 5.09 2.49 -3.38
N ARG A 160 6.31 3.04 -3.40
CA ARG A 160 7.18 3.00 -4.57
C ARG A 160 7.59 1.58 -4.95
N PHE A 161 7.79 0.70 -3.96
CA PHE A 161 8.12 -0.69 -4.25
C PHE A 161 6.92 -1.45 -4.83
N ALA A 162 5.72 -1.24 -4.29
CA ALA A 162 4.50 -1.83 -4.84
C ALA A 162 4.28 -1.38 -6.30
N GLU A 163 4.48 -0.11 -6.62
CA GLU A 163 4.37 0.39 -8.00
C GLU A 163 5.41 -0.21 -8.95
N TYR A 164 6.65 -0.38 -8.46
CA TYR A 164 7.69 -1.06 -9.23
C TYR A 164 7.28 -2.50 -9.56
N LEU A 165 6.74 -3.25 -8.59
CA LEU A 165 6.24 -4.61 -8.83
C LEU A 165 5.05 -4.62 -9.81
N VAL A 166 4.18 -3.62 -9.73
CA VAL A 166 2.99 -3.52 -10.57
C VAL A 166 3.34 -3.19 -12.03
N TYR A 167 4.22 -2.22 -12.27
CA TYR A 167 4.45 -1.67 -13.62
C TYR A 167 5.75 -2.12 -14.28
N ALA A 168 6.79 -2.42 -13.50
CA ALA A 168 8.13 -2.62 -14.04
C ALA A 168 8.63 -4.06 -13.91
N ALA A 169 8.20 -4.80 -12.87
CA ALA A 169 8.74 -6.13 -12.60
C ALA A 169 7.71 -7.13 -12.02
N PRO A 170 6.54 -7.34 -12.67
CA PRO A 170 5.54 -8.30 -12.20
C PRO A 170 6.07 -9.74 -12.10
N GLU A 171 7.03 -10.11 -12.95
CA GLU A 171 7.69 -11.43 -12.99
C GLU A 171 8.49 -11.75 -11.72
N VAL A 172 8.87 -10.73 -10.93
CA VAL A 172 9.52 -10.96 -9.63
C VAL A 172 8.59 -11.72 -8.69
N ILE A 173 7.27 -11.54 -8.82
CA ILE A 173 6.27 -12.04 -7.86
C ILE A 173 5.41 -13.17 -8.44
N GLN A 174 5.07 -13.11 -9.72
CA GLN A 174 4.09 -14.01 -10.34
C GLN A 174 4.45 -15.49 -10.15
N GLY A 175 3.52 -16.24 -9.54
CA GLY A 175 3.65 -17.67 -9.28
C GLY A 175 4.66 -18.04 -8.20
N ARG A 176 5.25 -17.07 -7.50
CA ARG A 176 6.34 -17.29 -6.54
C ARG A 176 5.90 -17.13 -5.11
N ARG A 177 6.71 -17.66 -4.21
CA ARG A 177 6.47 -17.64 -2.77
C ARG A 177 7.22 -16.50 -2.11
N ILE A 178 6.48 -15.62 -1.48
CA ILE A 178 6.96 -14.34 -0.97
C ILE A 178 6.98 -14.36 0.54
N LEU A 179 8.07 -13.85 1.13
CA LEU A 179 8.16 -13.53 2.55
C LEU A 179 8.41 -12.03 2.70
N GLU A 180 7.52 -11.33 3.39
CA GLU A 180 7.70 -9.93 3.74
C GLU A 180 8.22 -9.81 5.18
N LEU A 181 9.36 -9.14 5.34
CA LEU A 181 9.93 -8.79 6.65
C LEU A 181 9.53 -7.37 7.03
N GLY A 182 8.95 -7.20 8.22
CA GLY A 182 8.50 -5.89 8.71
C GLY A 182 7.35 -5.35 7.87
N ALA A 183 6.29 -6.17 7.73
CA ALA A 183 5.17 -5.89 6.85
C ALA A 183 4.34 -4.68 7.26
N GLY A 184 4.37 -4.28 8.54
CA GLY A 184 3.59 -3.14 9.03
C GLY A 184 2.10 -3.29 8.71
N ALA A 185 1.56 -2.32 7.97
CA ALA A 185 0.15 -2.34 7.53
C ALA A 185 -0.16 -3.41 6.46
N GLY A 186 0.85 -3.98 5.80
CA GLY A 186 0.72 -5.10 4.88
C GLY A 186 0.48 -4.75 3.42
N LEU A 187 0.64 -3.47 3.01
CA LEU A 187 0.38 -3.05 1.63
C LEU A 187 1.17 -3.88 0.62
N LEU A 188 2.50 -3.97 0.79
CA LEU A 188 3.39 -4.56 -0.21
C LEU A 188 3.09 -6.05 -0.42
N GLY A 189 2.94 -6.83 0.64
CA GLY A 189 2.60 -8.25 0.49
C GLY A 189 1.17 -8.50 -0.02
N LEU A 190 0.20 -7.64 0.30
CA LEU A 190 -1.14 -7.69 -0.33
C LEU A 190 -1.07 -7.36 -1.83
N VAL A 191 -0.22 -6.41 -2.23
CA VAL A 191 0.09 -6.16 -3.65
C VAL A 191 0.75 -7.40 -4.26
N CYS A 192 1.67 -8.06 -3.56
CA CYS A 192 2.29 -9.29 -4.06
C CYS A 192 1.25 -10.38 -4.32
N LEU A 193 0.30 -10.58 -3.38
CA LEU A 193 -0.81 -11.51 -3.56
C LEU A 193 -1.64 -11.13 -4.79
N TYR A 194 -2.00 -9.85 -4.92
CA TYR A 194 -2.76 -9.35 -6.07
C TYR A 194 -2.05 -9.56 -7.42
N MET A 195 -0.73 -9.42 -7.44
CA MET A 195 0.11 -9.61 -8.62
C MET A 195 0.29 -11.08 -8.99
N GLY A 196 -0.22 -12.01 -8.17
CA GLY A 196 -0.26 -13.44 -8.49
C GLY A 196 0.83 -14.25 -7.79
N ALA A 197 1.34 -13.80 -6.63
CA ALA A 197 2.14 -14.66 -5.77
C ALA A 197 1.38 -15.95 -5.43
N SER A 198 2.09 -17.09 -5.41
CA SER A 198 1.46 -18.36 -5.04
C SER A 198 1.21 -18.44 -3.53
N THR A 199 2.16 -17.92 -2.73
CA THR A 199 1.99 -17.77 -1.28
C THR A 199 2.63 -16.47 -0.83
N VAL A 200 2.00 -15.78 0.11
CA VAL A 200 2.57 -14.61 0.77
C VAL A 200 2.59 -14.85 2.27
N GLU A 201 3.76 -14.77 2.87
CA GLU A 201 3.91 -14.74 4.31
C GLU A 201 4.31 -13.33 4.76
N LEU A 202 3.45 -12.71 5.54
CA LEU A 202 3.67 -11.38 6.11
C LEU A 202 4.19 -11.53 7.53
N THR A 203 5.31 -10.88 7.84
CA THR A 203 5.90 -10.96 9.18
C THR A 203 6.19 -9.61 9.80
N ASP A 204 5.98 -9.54 11.10
CA ASP A 204 6.33 -8.40 11.96
C ASP A 204 6.69 -8.89 13.37
N ALA A 205 7.26 -8.02 14.20
CA ALA A 205 7.68 -8.34 15.56
C ALA A 205 6.65 -7.90 16.62
N ASP A 206 5.94 -6.79 16.34
CA ASP A 206 4.99 -6.17 17.28
C ASP A 206 3.62 -6.85 17.21
N GLU A 207 3.08 -7.27 18.37
CA GLU A 207 1.79 -7.99 18.42
C GLU A 207 0.60 -7.12 18.00
N GLY A 208 0.62 -5.82 18.30
CA GLY A 208 -0.43 -4.88 17.89
C GLY A 208 -0.42 -4.64 16.38
N VAL A 209 0.79 -4.56 15.79
CA VAL A 209 0.96 -4.53 14.33
C VAL A 209 0.48 -5.84 13.71
N LEU A 210 0.82 -7.00 14.27
CA LEU A 210 0.38 -8.30 13.76
C LEU A 210 -1.15 -8.47 13.84
N GLU A 211 -1.81 -7.96 14.87
CA GLU A 211 -3.27 -7.94 14.97
C GLU A 211 -3.88 -7.09 13.85
N ARG A 212 -3.39 -5.85 13.67
CA ARG A 212 -3.85 -4.97 12.59
C ARG A 212 -3.59 -5.54 11.20
N LEU A 213 -2.44 -6.18 11.02
CA LEU A 213 -2.05 -6.83 9.78
C LEU A 213 -3.00 -7.97 9.41
N LYS A 214 -3.46 -8.76 10.39
CA LYS A 214 -4.48 -9.80 10.18
C LYS A 214 -5.82 -9.19 9.75
N GLU A 215 -6.26 -8.10 10.40
CA GLU A 215 -7.47 -7.38 9.97
C GLU A 215 -7.36 -6.92 8.51
N ASN A 216 -6.21 -6.36 8.12
CA ASN A 216 -5.96 -5.92 6.75
C ASN A 216 -5.94 -7.10 5.76
N VAL A 217 -5.39 -8.25 6.14
CA VAL A 217 -5.47 -9.47 5.33
C VAL A 217 -6.92 -9.91 5.15
N ASP A 218 -7.73 -9.92 6.21
CA ASP A 218 -9.12 -10.34 6.17
C ASP A 218 -10.01 -9.42 5.32
N ILE A 219 -9.71 -8.11 5.29
CA ILE A 219 -10.41 -7.14 4.46
C ILE A 219 -10.23 -7.44 2.95
N ASN A 220 -9.03 -7.87 2.55
CA ASN A 220 -8.63 -7.87 1.14
C ASN A 220 -8.53 -9.27 0.51
N SER A 221 -8.05 -10.26 1.27
CA SER A 221 -7.56 -11.55 0.73
C SER A 221 -8.62 -12.30 -0.07
N GLN A 222 -9.85 -12.41 0.43
CA GLN A 222 -10.92 -13.15 -0.27
C GLN A 222 -11.23 -12.53 -1.64
N ALA A 223 -11.35 -11.20 -1.72
CA ALA A 223 -11.64 -10.51 -2.97
C ALA A 223 -10.51 -10.70 -4.00
N ILE A 224 -9.26 -10.71 -3.53
CA ILE A 224 -8.08 -10.96 -4.37
C ILE A 224 -8.08 -12.41 -4.87
N ILE A 225 -8.30 -13.38 -3.98
CA ILE A 225 -8.31 -14.81 -4.34
C ILE A 225 -9.43 -15.11 -5.34
N ASP A 226 -10.64 -14.58 -5.10
CA ASP A 226 -11.78 -14.74 -6.01
C ASP A 226 -11.49 -14.15 -7.40
N ARG A 227 -10.78 -13.01 -7.45
CA ARG A 227 -10.35 -12.41 -8.71
C ARG A 227 -9.36 -13.32 -9.42
N ILE A 228 -8.30 -13.76 -8.74
CA ILE A 228 -7.27 -14.62 -9.32
C ILE A 228 -7.89 -15.93 -9.85
N ALA A 229 -8.84 -16.51 -9.12
CA ALA A 229 -9.57 -17.71 -9.54
C ALA A 229 -10.40 -17.51 -10.82
N ARG A 230 -10.90 -16.28 -11.06
CA ARG A 230 -11.59 -15.92 -12.32
C ARG A 230 -10.62 -15.68 -13.47
N ASP A 231 -9.48 -15.07 -13.21
CA ASP A 231 -8.53 -14.66 -14.25
C ASP A 231 -7.65 -15.83 -14.75
N PHE A 232 -7.51 -16.92 -13.96
CA PHE A 232 -6.64 -18.05 -14.29
C PHE A 232 -7.35 -19.40 -14.14
N GLU A 233 -7.75 -20.00 -15.26
CA GLU A 233 -8.28 -21.38 -15.32
C GLU A 233 -7.17 -22.39 -14.93
N GLY A 234 -7.36 -23.09 -13.80
CA GLY A 234 -6.46 -24.19 -13.37
C GLY A 234 -5.89 -24.09 -11.94
N LEU A 235 -6.11 -22.97 -11.24
CA LEU A 235 -5.65 -22.78 -9.84
C LEU A 235 -6.43 -23.59 -8.79
N GLN A 236 -7.46 -24.34 -9.20
CA GLN A 236 -8.32 -25.10 -8.27
C GLN A 236 -7.55 -26.12 -7.40
N ASN A 237 -6.39 -26.58 -7.86
CA ASN A 237 -5.59 -27.59 -7.14
C ASN A 237 -4.60 -26.98 -6.12
N ASN A 238 -4.26 -25.70 -6.24
CA ASN A 238 -3.38 -25.01 -5.30
C ASN A 238 -3.68 -23.50 -5.31
N PRO A 239 -4.73 -23.06 -4.57
CA PRO A 239 -5.13 -21.67 -4.56
C PRO A 239 -4.05 -20.78 -3.92
N PRO A 240 -3.93 -19.51 -4.33
CA PRO A 240 -3.07 -18.55 -3.65
C PRO A 240 -3.40 -18.48 -2.16
N ASN A 241 -2.37 -18.37 -1.33
CA ASN A 241 -2.55 -18.27 0.12
C ASN A 241 -1.78 -17.07 0.69
N ILE A 242 -2.31 -16.48 1.75
CA ILE A 242 -1.66 -15.44 2.53
C ILE A 242 -1.74 -15.75 4.01
N SER A 243 -0.64 -15.58 4.74
CA SER A 243 -0.57 -15.84 6.18
C SER A 243 0.21 -14.75 6.89
N VAL A 244 -0.13 -14.53 8.15
CA VAL A 244 0.56 -13.60 9.05
C VAL A 244 1.26 -14.40 10.15
N SER A 245 2.55 -14.15 10.38
CA SER A 245 3.30 -14.81 11.45
C SER A 245 4.29 -13.86 12.12
N LYS A 246 4.65 -14.15 13.37
CA LYS A 246 5.65 -13.36 14.09
C LYS A 246 7.05 -13.70 13.61
N LEU A 247 7.87 -12.67 13.41
CA LEU A 247 9.30 -12.81 13.18
C LEU A 247 10.02 -11.60 13.75
N ASP A 248 10.62 -11.78 14.93
CA ASP A 248 11.45 -10.77 15.58
C ASP A 248 12.91 -11.00 15.19
N TRP A 249 13.51 -10.05 14.47
CA TRP A 249 14.88 -10.19 13.96
C TRP A 249 15.92 -10.33 15.07
N GLU A 250 15.66 -9.79 16.27
CA GLU A 250 16.61 -9.81 17.39
C GLU A 250 16.65 -11.16 18.10
N SER A 251 15.55 -11.93 18.03
CA SER A 251 15.37 -13.16 18.80
C SER A 251 15.02 -14.40 17.97
N VAL A 252 14.85 -14.27 16.65
CA VAL A 252 14.51 -15.39 15.77
C VAL A 252 15.66 -16.40 15.68
N GLU A 253 15.32 -17.68 15.85
CA GLU A 253 16.26 -18.78 15.77
C GLU A 253 16.49 -19.22 14.32
N PHE A 254 17.66 -19.81 14.05
CA PHE A 254 18.03 -20.25 12.70
C PHE A 254 17.04 -21.27 12.11
N ASP A 255 16.54 -22.21 12.92
CA ASP A 255 15.62 -23.25 12.46
C ASP A 255 14.28 -22.63 11.98
N ASP A 256 13.80 -21.59 12.66
CA ASP A 256 12.60 -20.86 12.25
C ASP A 256 12.84 -20.14 10.91
N ILE A 257 14.00 -19.53 10.71
CA ILE A 257 14.39 -18.92 9.42
C ILE A 257 14.48 -19.98 8.32
N ALA A 258 15.14 -21.09 8.59
CA ALA A 258 15.38 -22.16 7.62
C ALA A 258 14.08 -22.85 7.18
N SER A 259 13.08 -22.89 8.07
CA SER A 259 11.75 -23.44 7.78
C SER A 259 10.92 -22.57 6.82
N ARG A 260 11.23 -21.27 6.68
CA ARG A 260 10.50 -20.35 5.80
C ARG A 260 10.69 -20.74 4.35
N ASN A 261 9.58 -20.95 3.66
CA ASN A 261 9.55 -21.56 2.35
C ASN A 261 9.28 -20.51 1.26
N ALA A 262 10.11 -19.47 1.23
CA ALA A 262 10.02 -18.36 0.29
C ALA A 262 11.14 -18.39 -0.75
N GLU A 263 10.82 -17.92 -1.96
CA GLU A 263 11.77 -17.72 -3.06
C GLU A 263 12.23 -16.27 -3.15
N VAL A 264 11.35 -15.34 -2.77
CA VAL A 264 11.60 -13.90 -2.77
C VAL A 264 11.35 -13.36 -1.37
N ILE A 265 12.33 -12.65 -0.83
CA ILE A 265 12.21 -11.92 0.42
C ILE A 265 12.03 -10.45 0.06
N VAL A 266 10.98 -9.81 0.56
CA VAL A 266 10.74 -8.39 0.35
C VAL A 266 10.71 -7.67 1.69
N CYS A 267 11.15 -6.42 1.71
CA CYS A 267 10.94 -5.54 2.86
C CYS A 267 10.95 -4.09 2.41
N ALA A 268 10.09 -3.29 3.04
CA ALA A 268 9.93 -1.88 2.72
C ALA A 268 10.05 -1.03 3.99
N ASP A 269 10.95 -0.06 3.93
CA ASP A 269 11.19 0.95 4.97
C ASP A 269 11.60 0.40 6.35
N VAL A 270 12.23 -0.78 6.38
CA VAL A 270 12.72 -1.44 7.60
C VAL A 270 14.08 -0.95 8.10
N VAL A 271 14.74 -0.05 7.35
CA VAL A 271 16.08 0.49 7.66
C VAL A 271 15.94 1.91 8.23
N TYR A 272 15.48 2.01 9.48
CA TYR A 272 15.27 3.30 10.16
C TYR A 272 16.00 3.41 11.50
N ASP A 273 16.17 2.30 12.23
CA ASP A 273 16.91 2.23 13.49
C ASP A 273 18.25 1.50 13.29
N PRO A 274 19.40 2.17 13.52
CA PRO A 274 20.72 1.52 13.45
C PRO A 274 20.87 0.27 14.32
N ILE A 275 20.14 0.16 15.42
CA ILE A 275 20.17 -1.02 16.31
C ILE A 275 19.61 -2.26 15.60
N LEU A 276 18.61 -2.08 14.73
CA LEU A 276 17.97 -3.17 14.00
C LEU A 276 18.73 -3.62 12.75
N ILE A 277 19.75 -2.87 12.30
CA ILE A 277 20.53 -3.20 11.09
C ILE A 277 21.27 -4.55 11.23
N PRO A 278 22.07 -4.81 12.29
CA PRO A 278 22.74 -6.10 12.45
C PRO A 278 21.79 -7.31 12.47
N PRO A 279 20.71 -7.35 13.28
CA PRO A 279 19.79 -8.49 13.28
C PRO A 279 19.07 -8.65 11.93
N LEU A 280 18.58 -7.57 11.31
CA LEU A 280 17.94 -7.61 9.99
C LEU A 280 18.86 -8.24 8.92
N THR A 281 20.11 -7.77 8.83
CA THR A 281 21.06 -8.28 7.81
C THR A 281 21.53 -9.71 8.09
N SER A 282 21.54 -10.14 9.35
CA SER A 282 21.76 -11.54 9.73
C SER A 282 20.62 -12.44 9.24
N VAL A 283 19.36 -12.02 9.46
CA VAL A 283 18.16 -12.73 8.98
C VAL A 283 18.14 -12.79 7.46
N LEU A 284 18.34 -11.66 6.76
CA LEU A 284 18.42 -11.59 5.30
C LEU A 284 19.51 -12.53 4.76
N GLY A 285 20.70 -12.51 5.34
CA GLY A 285 21.79 -13.39 4.91
C GLY A 285 21.46 -14.86 5.09
N SER A 286 20.82 -15.21 6.21
CA SER A 286 20.41 -16.59 6.52
C SER A 286 19.32 -17.08 5.57
N LEU A 287 18.30 -16.25 5.31
CA LEU A 287 17.26 -16.53 4.32
C LEU A 287 17.89 -16.75 2.93
N LEU A 288 18.68 -15.80 2.44
CA LEU A 288 19.25 -15.84 1.10
C LEU A 288 20.17 -17.05 0.85
N ARG A 289 20.89 -17.50 1.87
CA ARG A 289 21.77 -18.69 1.80
C ARG A 289 21.03 -20.02 1.95
N THR A 290 19.82 -20.02 2.51
CA THR A 290 19.07 -21.24 2.71
C THR A 290 18.54 -21.74 1.37
N PRO A 291 18.88 -22.96 0.93
CA PRO A 291 18.38 -23.49 -0.33
C PRO A 291 16.85 -23.45 -0.38
N CYS A 292 16.33 -23.10 -1.56
CA CYS A 292 14.91 -23.20 -1.85
C CYS A 292 14.71 -24.36 -2.82
N HIS A 293 14.08 -25.45 -2.37
CA HIS A 293 13.86 -26.65 -3.18
C HIS A 293 12.67 -26.53 -4.14
N VAL A 294 12.10 -25.33 -4.27
CA VAL A 294 10.96 -25.07 -5.15
C VAL A 294 11.46 -24.52 -6.48
N HIS A 295 10.94 -25.12 -7.56
CA HIS A 295 11.28 -24.84 -8.96
C HIS A 295 12.75 -25.07 -9.41
N ASN A 296 13.59 -25.79 -8.65
CA ASN A 296 14.97 -26.15 -9.07
C ASN A 296 15.89 -24.93 -9.38
N THR A 297 15.52 -23.71 -9.00
CA THR A 297 16.29 -22.47 -9.26
C THR A 297 17.44 -22.25 -8.29
N GLY A 298 17.48 -22.99 -7.17
CA GLY A 298 18.62 -23.13 -6.26
C GLY A 298 18.88 -21.94 -5.33
N PHE A 299 18.52 -20.72 -5.72
CA PHE A 299 18.84 -19.50 -4.98
C PHE A 299 17.61 -18.64 -4.70
N ARG A 300 17.54 -18.12 -3.47
CA ARG A 300 16.55 -17.10 -3.08
C ARG A 300 17.11 -15.72 -3.43
N GLU A 301 16.20 -14.76 -3.63
CA GLU A 301 16.57 -13.37 -3.82
C GLU A 301 15.84 -12.45 -2.84
N GLY A 302 16.44 -11.31 -2.57
CA GLY A 302 15.92 -10.32 -1.63
C GLY A 302 15.69 -8.99 -2.32
N TRP A 303 14.72 -8.22 -1.84
CA TRP A 303 14.43 -6.90 -2.33
C TRP A 303 14.15 -5.98 -1.15
N VAL A 304 14.89 -4.88 -1.07
CA VAL A 304 14.78 -3.90 0.02
C VAL A 304 14.48 -2.54 -0.58
N ALA A 305 13.33 -1.97 -0.26
CA ALA A 305 13.05 -0.57 -0.50
C ALA A 305 13.26 0.21 0.81
N LEU A 306 13.91 1.37 0.75
CA LEU A 306 14.08 2.22 1.92
C LEU A 306 14.05 3.70 1.54
N THR A 307 13.45 4.51 2.40
CA THR A 307 13.42 5.96 2.25
C THR A 307 14.73 6.55 2.78
N MET A 308 15.46 7.28 1.95
CA MET A 308 16.72 7.93 2.30
C MET A 308 16.49 9.13 3.24
N ARG A 309 16.40 8.86 4.55
CA ARG A 309 16.23 9.90 5.60
C ARG A 309 17.55 10.36 6.21
N GLN A 310 18.46 9.41 6.43
CA GLN A 310 19.77 9.65 7.04
C GLN A 310 20.82 8.86 6.26
N GLU A 311 21.74 9.58 5.60
CA GLU A 311 22.80 8.97 4.80
C GLU A 311 23.67 8.01 5.63
N GLN A 312 23.92 8.36 6.90
CA GLN A 312 24.71 7.51 7.79
C GLN A 312 24.06 6.13 8.00
N THR A 313 22.75 6.08 8.29
CA THR A 313 22.01 4.83 8.49
C THR A 313 22.03 3.97 7.24
N TYR A 314 21.89 4.58 6.06
CA TYR A 314 22.00 3.88 4.79
C TYR A 314 23.39 3.27 4.59
N GLN A 315 24.45 4.05 4.81
CA GLN A 315 25.82 3.56 4.67
C GLN A 315 26.15 2.45 5.69
N GLU A 316 25.61 2.53 6.91
CA GLU A 316 25.73 1.47 7.90
C GLU A 316 25.04 0.17 7.45
N PHE A 317 23.85 0.28 6.85
CA PHE A 317 23.14 -0.85 6.26
C PHE A 317 23.94 -1.51 5.14
N LEU A 318 24.48 -0.73 4.19
CA LEU A 318 25.30 -1.27 3.09
C LEU A 318 26.56 -2.00 3.60
N ARG A 319 27.21 -1.48 4.64
CA ARG A 319 28.35 -2.16 5.29
C ARG A 319 27.92 -3.45 5.97
N ALA A 320 26.75 -3.47 6.60
CA ALA A 320 26.21 -4.65 7.26
C ALA A 320 25.82 -5.76 6.25
N LEU A 321 25.28 -5.40 5.08
CA LEU A 321 25.08 -6.33 3.96
C LEU A 321 26.40 -6.99 3.54
N ALA A 322 27.46 -6.20 3.35
CA ALA A 322 28.77 -6.70 2.96
C ALA A 322 29.36 -7.67 4.01
N ARG A 323 29.25 -7.35 5.30
CA ARG A 323 29.68 -8.24 6.40
C ARG A 323 28.94 -9.58 6.40
N ASN A 324 27.67 -9.56 6.01
CA ASN A 324 26.83 -10.75 5.89
C ASN A 324 26.95 -11.45 4.52
N ARG A 325 27.92 -11.07 3.68
CA ARG A 325 28.16 -11.63 2.34
C ARG A 325 26.95 -11.52 1.41
N ILE A 326 26.24 -10.40 1.51
CA ILE A 326 25.12 -10.07 0.64
C ILE A 326 25.60 -9.03 -0.38
N ARG A 327 25.47 -9.36 -1.67
CA ARG A 327 25.63 -8.39 -2.76
C ARG A 327 24.32 -7.65 -2.95
N TYR A 328 24.42 -6.40 -3.40
CA TYR A 328 23.26 -5.62 -3.77
C TYR A 328 23.47 -4.91 -5.11
N GLU A 329 22.39 -4.72 -5.85
CA GLU A 329 22.30 -3.85 -7.02
C GLU A 329 21.21 -2.80 -6.77
N ARG A 330 21.48 -1.53 -7.09
CA ARG A 330 20.48 -0.47 -6.98
C ARG A 330 19.63 -0.44 -8.24
N VAL A 331 18.33 -0.57 -8.05
CA VAL A 331 17.32 -0.54 -9.11
C VAL A 331 16.84 0.90 -9.28
N ARG A 332 16.67 1.33 -10.54
CA ARG A 332 16.19 2.68 -10.87
C ARG A 332 14.67 2.73 -10.83
N LEU A 333 14.12 3.77 -10.22
CA LEU A 333 12.67 4.00 -10.10
C LEU A 333 12.18 5.17 -10.96
N ASP A 334 13.06 5.84 -11.70
CA ASP A 334 12.79 7.11 -12.40
C ASP A 334 11.67 7.02 -13.46
N CYS A 335 11.44 5.82 -14.02
CA CYS A 335 10.44 5.58 -15.06
C CYS A 335 9.23 4.78 -14.58
N VAL A 336 9.12 4.53 -13.27
CA VAL A 336 8.00 3.76 -12.69
C VAL A 336 6.81 4.71 -12.50
N PRO A 337 5.68 4.48 -13.18
CA PRO A 337 4.48 5.30 -13.00
C PRO A 337 4.03 5.37 -11.54
N GLU A 338 3.51 6.53 -11.15
CA GLU A 338 2.91 6.74 -9.82
C GLU A 338 1.41 6.40 -9.92
N LEU A 339 0.99 5.39 -9.17
CA LEU A 339 -0.38 4.94 -8.96
C LEU A 339 -0.92 5.42 -7.61
N PHE A 340 -0.03 5.54 -6.63
CA PHE A 340 -0.36 5.97 -5.28
C PHE A 340 -0.07 7.45 -5.07
N TYR A 341 -0.71 8.03 -4.07
CA TYR A 341 -0.33 9.35 -3.59
C TYR A 341 0.95 9.27 -2.76
N HIS A 342 1.97 10.01 -3.20
CA HIS A 342 3.23 10.19 -2.49
C HIS A 342 3.24 11.52 -1.75
N GLU A 343 3.74 11.53 -0.52
CA GLU A 343 3.86 12.77 0.23
C GLU A 343 4.99 13.65 -0.33
N ASP A 344 4.77 14.97 -0.36
CA ASP A 344 5.82 15.91 -0.72
C ASP A 344 6.97 15.88 0.30
N ASN A 345 8.22 16.02 -0.18
CA ASN A 345 9.45 16.09 0.62
C ASN A 345 9.79 14.83 1.43
N VAL A 346 9.27 13.67 1.04
CA VAL A 346 9.79 12.41 1.54
C VAL A 346 11.11 12.13 0.82
N GLY A 347 12.14 11.69 1.55
CA GLY A 347 13.47 11.44 0.98
C GLY A 347 13.41 10.45 -0.20
N GLU A 348 14.44 10.48 -1.06
CA GLU A 348 14.52 9.57 -2.21
C GLU A 348 14.36 8.11 -1.76
N VAL A 349 13.55 7.32 -2.46
CA VAL A 349 13.46 5.87 -2.20
C VAL A 349 14.56 5.13 -2.95
N ALA A 350 15.38 4.38 -2.23
CA ALA A 350 16.35 3.45 -2.81
C ALA A 350 15.76 2.03 -2.81
N LEU A 351 15.68 1.40 -3.99
CA LEU A 351 15.34 -0.01 -4.15
C LEU A 351 16.61 -0.81 -4.44
N LEU A 352 16.83 -1.87 -3.66
CA LEU A 352 18.00 -2.74 -3.75
C LEU A 352 17.57 -4.18 -4.02
N HIS A 353 18.12 -4.78 -5.08
CA HIS A 353 18.05 -6.22 -5.32
C HIS A 353 19.22 -6.90 -4.62
N LEU A 354 18.96 -7.91 -3.81
CA LEU A 354 19.92 -8.61 -2.95
C LEU A 354 20.14 -10.04 -3.42
N THR A 355 21.41 -10.44 -3.50
CA THR A 355 21.82 -11.80 -3.81
C THR A 355 22.95 -12.26 -2.90
N VAL A 356 23.17 -13.58 -2.81
CA VAL A 356 24.33 -14.12 -2.09
C VAL A 356 25.61 -13.81 -2.87
N ALA A 357 26.68 -13.41 -2.17
CA ALA A 357 28.01 -13.29 -2.77
C ALA A 357 28.58 -14.67 -3.11
N ASP A 358 29.12 -14.83 -4.32
CA ASP A 358 29.85 -16.05 -4.68
C ASP A 358 31.06 -16.22 -3.75
N SER A 359 31.28 -17.46 -3.29
CA SER A 359 32.28 -17.84 -2.28
C SER A 359 33.72 -17.62 -2.71
#